data_AF-A0A5B6UM17-F1
#
_entry.id   AF-A0A5B6UM17-F1
#
_cell.length_a   1.000
_cell.length_b   1.000
_cell.length_c   1.000
_cell.angle_alpha   90.00
_cell.angle_beta   90.00
_cell.angle_gamma   90.00
#
_symmetry.space_group_name_H-M   'P 1'
#
loop_
_entity.id
_entity.type
_entity.pdbx_description
1 polymer ?
#
loop_
_entity_poly.entity_id
_entity_poly.type
_entity_poly.pdbx_seq_one_letter_code
_entity_poly.pdbx_strand_id
1 'polypeptide(L)'
;MAVVSTSASQIEGANQTNGNGIRVVGRRIYDSENGKTCHQVVYCFWFCLADWETLMFLCRQKTMDFLAPCKNLKKDKQCTIKYCHKCLLNRYGEKAEEVALLIDWKCPKCRDICNCSCCMKKKGHNPTGILVHTAKKTGFSSVSELLQAKGPENFGYEKFIKDTGVLSNKQAKVWFHFSS
;
A
#
# COMPACT_ATOMS: atom_id res chain seq x y z
N MET A 1 38.88 -14.43 -41.14
CA MET A 1 37.74 -14.58 -40.22
C MET A 1 38.30 -14.73 -38.81
N ALA A 2 38.12 -13.74 -37.95
CA ALA A 2 38.46 -13.82 -36.53
C ALA A 2 37.35 -13.10 -35.76
N VAL A 3 36.60 -13.88 -34.98
CA VAL A 3 35.54 -13.39 -34.09
C VAL A 3 36.21 -12.94 -32.79
N VAL A 4 36.08 -11.66 -32.45
CA VAL A 4 36.42 -11.17 -31.11
C VAL A 4 35.11 -10.83 -30.41
N SER A 5 34.65 -11.79 -29.63
CA SER A 5 33.65 -11.59 -28.58
C SER A 5 34.31 -10.80 -27.46
N THR A 6 33.68 -9.73 -26.98
CA THR A 6 34.06 -9.13 -25.69
C THR A 6 32.82 -8.76 -24.90
N SER A 7 32.91 -9.12 -23.63
CA SER A 7 31.85 -9.52 -22.72
C SER A 7 31.19 -8.34 -22.02
N ALA A 8 29.97 -8.59 -21.54
CA ALA A 8 29.15 -7.71 -20.71
C ALA A 8 29.93 -7.15 -19.50
N SER A 9 30.12 -5.84 -19.47
CA SER A 9 30.68 -5.13 -18.32
C SER A 9 29.65 -5.06 -17.20
N GLN A 10 30.01 -5.71 -16.09
CA GLN A 10 29.34 -5.68 -14.80
C GLN A 10 29.22 -4.23 -14.30
N ILE A 11 28.01 -3.76 -14.02
CA ILE A 11 27.78 -2.51 -13.29
C ILE A 11 27.60 -2.89 -11.82
N GLU A 12 28.67 -2.70 -11.04
CA GLU A 12 28.68 -2.82 -9.60
C GLU A 12 27.78 -1.74 -8.97
N GLY A 13 26.78 -2.18 -8.20
CA GLY A 13 25.85 -1.28 -7.50
C GLY A 13 26.50 -0.64 -6.29
N ALA A 14 27.12 0.52 -6.48
CA ALA A 14 27.55 1.39 -5.37
C ALA A 14 26.32 1.98 -4.67
N ASN A 15 26.11 1.57 -3.41
CA ASN A 15 25.05 2.09 -2.55
C ASN A 15 25.53 3.44 -1.96
N GLN A 16 25.40 4.52 -2.72
CA GLN A 16 25.73 5.87 -2.25
C GLN A 16 24.52 6.48 -1.53
N THR A 17 24.62 6.60 -0.21
CA THR A 17 23.71 7.42 0.60
C THR A 17 24.27 8.84 0.67
N ASN A 18 23.83 9.73 -0.20
CA ASN A 18 24.11 11.17 -0.09
C ASN A 18 23.08 11.80 0.86
N GLY A 19 23.54 12.65 1.77
CA GLY A 19 22.79 13.27 2.88
C GLY A 19 21.59 14.16 2.51
N ASN A 20 21.04 14.06 1.30
CA ASN A 20 19.93 14.86 0.78
C ASN A 20 18.56 14.15 0.83
N GLY A 21 18.39 13.13 1.69
CA GLY A 21 17.11 12.39 1.78
C GLY A 21 16.77 11.52 0.56
N ILE A 22 17.70 11.40 -0.39
CA ILE A 22 17.59 10.52 -1.56
C ILE A 22 18.16 9.15 -1.22
N ARG A 23 17.37 8.09 -1.40
CA ARG A 23 17.81 6.70 -1.20
C ARG A 23 17.66 5.93 -2.49
N VAL A 24 18.71 5.25 -2.92
CA VAL A 24 18.68 4.37 -4.10
C VAL A 24 18.69 2.91 -3.66
N VAL A 25 17.77 2.09 -4.16
CA VAL A 25 17.75 0.64 -3.88
C VAL A 25 17.54 -0.09 -5.19
N GLY A 26 18.60 -0.76 -5.67
CA GLY A 26 18.63 -1.35 -7.01
C GLY A 26 18.37 -0.26 -8.06
N ARG A 27 17.35 -0.47 -8.92
CA ARG A 27 16.97 0.50 -9.97
C ARG A 27 16.02 1.61 -9.50
N ARG A 28 15.65 1.64 -8.21
CA ARG A 28 14.62 2.54 -7.69
C ARG A 28 15.22 3.70 -6.90
N ILE A 29 14.71 4.90 -7.17
CA ILE A 29 15.08 6.14 -6.47
C ILE A 29 13.91 6.59 -5.59
N TYR A 30 14.19 6.72 -4.30
CA TYR A 30 13.30 7.31 -3.30
C TYR A 30 13.79 8.73 -3.03
N ASP A 31 12.91 9.70 -3.16
CA ASP A 31 13.23 11.12 -2.98
C ASP A 31 12.07 11.75 -2.20
N SER A 32 12.37 12.33 -1.04
CA SER A 32 11.35 12.95 -0.17
C SER A 32 10.79 14.25 -0.73
N GLU A 33 11.54 14.97 -1.56
CA GLU A 33 11.18 16.26 -2.12
C GLU A 33 10.46 16.08 -3.46
N ASN A 34 11.11 15.40 -4.40
CA ASN A 34 10.64 15.29 -5.78
C ASN A 34 9.82 14.02 -6.06
N GLY A 35 9.93 13.02 -5.18
CA GLY A 35 9.25 11.75 -5.34
C GLY A 35 7.73 11.90 -5.21
N LYS A 36 7.00 11.14 -6.03
CA LYS A 36 5.54 11.15 -6.06
C LYS A 36 5.00 9.98 -5.25
N THR A 37 3.93 10.20 -4.50
CA THR A 37 3.20 9.12 -3.83
C THR A 37 2.10 8.58 -4.73
N CYS A 38 1.79 7.31 -4.56
CA CYS A 38 0.67 6.70 -5.27
C CYS A 38 -0.60 6.78 -4.42
N HIS A 39 -1.73 7.07 -5.07
CA HIS A 39 -2.98 7.49 -4.44
C HIS A 39 -2.76 8.76 -3.58
N GLN A 40 -2.62 9.91 -4.26
CA GLN A 40 -2.37 11.23 -3.67
C GLN A 40 -3.31 11.49 -2.48
N VAL A 41 -2.75 11.58 -1.29
CA VAL A 41 -3.47 11.93 -0.06
C VAL A 41 -3.61 13.45 -0.02
N VAL A 42 -4.57 14.02 -0.73
CA VAL A 42 -4.78 15.48 -0.62
C VAL A 42 -5.53 15.84 0.66
N TYR A 43 -6.32 14.95 1.26
CA TYR A 43 -7.00 15.26 2.52
C TYR A 43 -7.22 14.01 3.37
N CYS A 44 -6.28 13.74 4.27
CA CYS A 44 -6.59 12.96 5.49
C CYS A 44 -5.62 13.24 6.63
N PHE A 45 -4.95 14.41 6.64
CA PHE A 45 -4.17 14.83 7.80
C PHE A 45 -5.08 15.44 8.88
N TRP A 46 -6.20 16.09 8.50
CA TRP A 46 -7.06 16.77 9.47
C TRP A 46 -8.12 15.86 10.12
N PHE A 47 -8.57 14.79 9.46
CA PHE A 47 -9.65 13.90 9.96
C PHE A 47 -9.16 12.61 10.65
N CYS A 48 -7.85 12.42 10.80
CA CYS A 48 -7.26 11.23 11.43
C CYS A 48 -6.56 11.54 12.77
N LEU A 49 -6.89 12.66 13.42
CA LEU A 49 -6.32 13.02 14.73
C LEU A 49 -7.03 12.36 15.91
N ALA A 50 -8.11 11.58 15.68
CA ALA A 50 -8.87 10.95 16.77
C ALA A 50 -8.55 9.47 17.03
N ASP A 51 -7.86 8.75 16.14
CA ASP A 51 -7.47 7.35 16.37
C ASP A 51 -6.19 7.00 15.60
N TRP A 52 -5.07 6.95 16.31
CA TRP A 52 -3.76 6.52 15.79
C TRP A 52 -3.74 5.03 15.38
N GLU A 53 -4.79 4.27 15.72
CA GLU A 53 -4.86 2.80 15.54
C GLU A 53 -5.15 2.35 14.10
N THR A 54 -5.44 3.27 13.18
CA THR A 54 -5.70 2.89 11.79
C THR A 54 -4.40 2.84 11.01
N LEU A 55 -3.78 1.66 10.96
CA LEU A 55 -2.63 1.40 10.12
C LEU A 55 -2.97 1.75 8.65
N MET A 56 -2.56 2.95 8.25
CA MET A 56 -2.94 3.58 7.00
C MET A 56 -2.23 2.87 5.86
N PHE A 57 -2.97 1.98 5.21
CA PHE A 57 -2.48 1.16 4.12
C PHE A 57 -2.57 1.93 2.80
N LEU A 58 -1.71 2.96 2.69
CA LEU A 58 -1.41 3.69 1.45
C LEU A 58 0.10 3.64 1.21
N CYS A 59 0.51 3.77 -0.05
CA CYS A 59 1.93 3.84 -0.38
C CYS A 59 2.51 5.16 0.14
N ARG A 60 3.18 5.11 1.29
CA ARG A 60 3.89 6.27 1.86
C ARG A 60 5.23 6.55 1.19
N GLN A 61 5.67 5.66 0.31
CA GLN A 61 6.95 5.77 -0.37
C GLN A 61 6.84 6.76 -1.52
N LYS A 62 7.53 7.90 -1.39
CA LYS A 62 7.76 8.83 -2.48
C LYS A 62 8.84 8.26 -3.39
N THR A 63 8.48 7.98 -4.64
CA THR A 63 9.41 7.41 -5.62
C THR A 63 9.36 8.22 -6.91
N MET A 64 10.47 8.24 -7.64
CA MET A 64 10.52 8.80 -8.99
C MET A 64 9.98 7.85 -10.07
N ASP A 65 9.64 6.61 -9.67
CA ASP A 65 9.10 5.58 -10.55
C ASP A 65 7.81 6.00 -11.28
N PHE A 66 7.58 5.35 -12.42
CA PHE A 66 6.34 5.47 -13.17
C PHE A 66 5.09 5.19 -12.31
N LEU A 67 4.07 6.04 -12.48
CA LEU A 67 2.76 5.90 -11.85
C LEU A 67 1.70 5.82 -12.95
N ALA A 68 0.93 4.73 -12.98
CA ALA A 68 -0.19 4.56 -13.88
C ALA A 68 -1.33 5.52 -13.52
N PRO A 69 -1.70 6.47 -14.40
CA PRO A 69 -2.77 7.41 -14.13
C PRO A 69 -4.15 6.81 -14.40
N CYS A 70 -5.14 7.15 -13.57
CA CYS A 70 -6.53 6.83 -13.84
C CYS A 70 -7.05 7.62 -15.05
N LYS A 71 -7.74 6.95 -15.97
CA LYS A 71 -8.33 7.58 -17.16
C LYS A 71 -9.84 7.90 -17.00
N ASN A 72 -10.42 7.57 -15.84
CA ASN A 72 -11.84 7.79 -15.58
C ASN A 72 -12.22 9.27 -15.46
N LEU A 73 -13.27 9.67 -16.19
CA LEU A 73 -13.98 10.93 -16.02
C LEU A 73 -15.18 10.73 -15.09
N LYS A 74 -15.34 11.56 -14.05
CA LYS A 74 -16.51 11.52 -13.14
C LYS A 74 -17.06 12.93 -12.97
N LYS A 75 -18.34 13.13 -13.32
CA LYS A 75 -19.01 14.45 -13.27
C LYS A 75 -18.17 15.54 -13.96
N ASP A 76 -17.72 15.22 -15.18
CA ASP A 76 -16.88 16.08 -16.03
C ASP A 76 -15.49 16.44 -15.46
N LYS A 77 -15.07 15.79 -14.36
CA LYS A 77 -13.73 15.96 -13.77
C LYS A 77 -12.89 14.71 -13.96
N GLN A 78 -11.67 14.90 -14.46
CA GLN A 78 -10.67 13.83 -14.58
C GLN A 78 -10.25 13.33 -13.21
N CYS A 79 -10.22 12.01 -13.03
CA CYS A 79 -9.66 11.41 -11.83
C CYS A 79 -8.15 11.70 -11.74
N THR A 80 -7.71 12.32 -10.64
CA THR A 80 -6.30 12.70 -10.43
C THR A 80 -5.45 11.58 -9.82
N ILE A 81 -6.06 10.42 -9.53
CA ILE A 81 -5.40 9.31 -8.85
C ILE A 81 -4.44 8.60 -9.79
N LYS A 82 -3.24 8.31 -9.28
CA LYS A 82 -2.22 7.50 -9.96
C LYS A 82 -1.73 6.40 -9.03
N TYR A 83 -1.40 5.23 -9.57
CA TYR A 83 -0.90 4.09 -8.79
C TYR A 83 0.51 3.68 -9.22
N CYS A 84 1.36 3.31 -8.26
CA CYS A 84 2.67 2.75 -8.58
C CYS A 84 2.55 1.25 -8.90
N HIS A 85 3.54 0.75 -9.63
CA HIS A 85 3.66 -0.66 -10.00
C HIS A 85 3.44 -1.61 -8.81
N LYS A 86 4.14 -1.38 -7.67
CA LYS A 86 4.01 -2.27 -6.50
C LYS A 86 2.61 -2.29 -5.89
N CYS A 87 1.89 -1.17 -5.91
CA CYS A 87 0.55 -1.13 -5.32
C CYS A 87 -0.49 -1.78 -6.21
N LEU A 88 -0.43 -1.58 -7.54
CA LEU A 88 -1.30 -2.29 -8.46
C LEU A 88 -1.05 -3.80 -8.38
N LEU A 89 0.21 -4.22 -8.48
CA LEU A 89 0.57 -5.61 -8.51
C LEU A 89 0.19 -6.32 -7.20
N ASN A 90 0.74 -5.86 -6.07
CA ASN A 90 0.56 -6.59 -4.81
C ASN A 90 -0.86 -6.50 -4.24
N ARG A 91 -1.62 -5.43 -4.54
CA ARG A 91 -2.96 -5.26 -3.95
C ARG A 91 -4.09 -5.69 -4.86
N TYR A 92 -3.93 -5.55 -6.18
CA TYR A 92 -4.99 -5.77 -7.14
C TYR A 92 -4.61 -6.75 -8.25
N GLY A 93 -3.34 -7.19 -8.31
CA GLY A 93 -2.88 -8.14 -9.33
C GLY A 93 -2.66 -7.51 -10.71
N GLU A 94 -2.69 -6.18 -10.83
CA GLU A 94 -2.57 -5.46 -12.09
C GLU A 94 -1.15 -4.94 -12.30
N LYS A 95 -0.61 -4.98 -13.53
CA LYS A 95 0.69 -4.37 -13.86
C LYS A 95 0.51 -2.94 -14.33
N ALA A 96 1.32 -2.02 -13.78
CA ALA A 96 1.18 -0.59 -14.07
C ALA A 96 1.39 -0.26 -15.56
N GLU A 97 2.30 -0.97 -16.20
CA GLU A 97 2.69 -0.80 -17.60
C GLU A 97 1.53 -1.23 -18.52
N GLU A 98 0.88 -2.35 -18.21
CA GLU A 98 -0.26 -2.88 -18.99
C GLU A 98 -1.47 -1.94 -18.85
N VAL A 99 -1.82 -1.53 -17.63
CA VAL A 99 -3.00 -0.67 -17.40
C VAL A 99 -2.82 0.75 -17.94
N ALA A 100 -1.58 1.22 -18.06
CA ALA A 100 -1.29 2.52 -18.65
C ALA A 100 -1.60 2.57 -20.15
N LEU A 101 -1.53 1.43 -20.84
CA LEU A 101 -1.84 1.31 -22.27
C LEU A 101 -3.36 1.31 -22.53
N LEU A 102 -4.15 0.76 -21.60
CA LEU A 102 -5.61 0.67 -21.73
C LEU A 102 -6.27 2.06 -21.73
N ILE A 103 -7.00 2.41 -22.78
CA ILE A 103 -7.58 3.76 -23.00
C ILE A 103 -8.64 4.11 -21.94
N ASP A 104 -9.39 3.12 -21.49
CA ASP A 104 -10.55 3.26 -20.61
C ASP A 104 -10.28 2.76 -19.17
N TRP A 105 -9.01 2.55 -18.79
CA TRP A 105 -8.69 2.02 -17.47
C TRP A 105 -9.15 2.92 -16.33
N LYS A 106 -9.93 2.32 -15.43
CA LYS A 106 -10.46 2.94 -14.23
C LYS A 106 -9.68 2.44 -13.01
N CYS A 107 -9.23 3.36 -12.17
CA CYS A 107 -8.51 2.96 -10.97
C CYS A 107 -9.41 2.18 -9.99
N PRO A 108 -8.83 1.39 -9.05
CA PRO A 108 -9.58 0.63 -8.06
C PRO A 108 -10.61 1.45 -7.26
N LYS A 109 -10.33 2.73 -6.99
CA LYS A 109 -11.30 3.62 -6.34
C LYS A 109 -12.48 3.98 -7.25
N CYS A 110 -12.23 4.24 -8.53
CA CYS A 110 -13.29 4.52 -9.51
C CYS A 110 -14.14 3.29 -9.84
N ARG A 111 -13.59 2.09 -9.67
CA ARG A 111 -14.29 0.80 -9.77
C ARG A 111 -14.96 0.38 -8.46
N ASP A 112 -14.86 1.18 -7.41
CA ASP A 112 -15.35 0.85 -6.06
C ASP A 112 -14.80 -0.46 -5.46
N ILE A 113 -13.63 -0.93 -5.91
CA ILE A 113 -12.92 -2.11 -5.36
C ILE A 113 -11.71 -1.74 -4.49
N CYS A 114 -11.51 -0.46 -4.20
CA CYS A 114 -10.35 -0.02 -3.43
C CYS A 114 -10.41 -0.53 -1.97
N ASN A 115 -9.49 -1.42 -1.61
CA ASN A 115 -9.32 -1.98 -0.27
C ASN A 115 -8.38 -1.15 0.65
N CYS A 116 -8.17 0.15 0.40
CA CYS A 116 -7.35 0.98 1.28
C CYS A 116 -8.11 1.34 2.56
N SER A 117 -7.40 1.58 3.68
CA SER A 117 -8.01 1.84 4.98
C SER A 117 -9.03 2.98 4.94
N CYS A 118 -8.74 4.07 4.21
CA CYS A 118 -9.66 5.20 4.06
C CYS A 118 -10.92 4.85 3.26
N CYS A 119 -10.80 4.05 2.18
CA CYS A 119 -11.94 3.63 1.38
C CYS A 119 -12.82 2.62 2.12
N MET A 120 -12.22 1.69 2.87
CA MET A 120 -12.95 0.71 3.67
C MET A 120 -13.72 1.37 4.82
N LYS A 121 -13.08 2.30 5.55
CA LYS A 121 -13.77 3.09 6.59
C LYS A 121 -14.96 3.88 6.04
N LYS A 122 -14.81 4.51 4.87
CA LYS A 122 -15.91 5.23 4.21
C LYS A 122 -17.09 4.33 3.82
N LYS A 123 -16.85 3.03 3.65
CA LYS A 123 -17.88 2.02 3.39
C LYS A 123 -18.44 1.39 4.67
N GLY A 124 -17.95 1.77 5.85
CA GLY A 124 -18.34 1.15 7.13
C GLY A 124 -17.68 -0.20 7.40
N HIS A 125 -16.63 -0.56 6.66
CA HIS A 125 -15.89 -1.80 6.86
C HIS A 125 -14.60 -1.58 7.64
N ASN A 126 -14.13 -2.66 8.29
CA ASN A 126 -12.81 -2.68 8.93
C ASN A 126 -11.69 -2.42 7.92
N PRO A 127 -10.61 -1.72 8.32
CA PRO A 127 -9.47 -1.51 7.46
C PRO A 127 -8.77 -2.84 7.16
N THR A 128 -8.43 -3.07 5.89
CA THR A 128 -7.82 -4.32 5.42
C THR A 128 -6.47 -4.69 6.07
N GLY A 129 -5.72 -3.70 6.59
CA GLY A 129 -4.38 -3.94 7.16
C GLY A 129 -3.32 -4.32 6.10
N ILE A 130 -2.12 -4.69 6.55
CA ILE A 130 -1.00 -5.09 5.67
C ILE A 130 -1.10 -6.59 5.38
N LEU A 131 -1.81 -6.96 4.31
CA LEU A 131 -2.00 -8.36 3.91
C LEU A 131 -1.09 -8.84 2.77
N VAL A 132 -0.19 -7.99 2.26
CA VAL A 132 0.68 -8.36 1.12
C VAL A 132 1.54 -9.58 1.44
N HIS A 133 2.10 -9.65 2.64
CA HIS A 133 2.94 -10.78 3.06
C HIS A 133 2.10 -12.05 3.23
N THR A 134 0.92 -11.92 3.85
CA THR A 134 -0.03 -13.03 4.00
C THR A 134 -0.42 -13.58 2.65
N ALA A 135 -0.87 -12.73 1.71
CA ALA A 135 -1.28 -13.12 0.37
C ALA A 135 -0.19 -13.95 -0.34
N LYS A 136 1.03 -13.42 -0.38
CA LYS A 136 2.19 -14.10 -0.98
C LYS A 136 2.52 -15.43 -0.30
N LYS A 137 2.51 -15.47 1.04
CA LYS A 137 2.80 -16.69 1.80
C LYS A 137 1.75 -17.78 1.53
N THR A 138 0.51 -17.38 1.29
CA THR A 138 -0.60 -18.30 0.96
C THR A 138 -0.72 -18.58 -0.54
N GLY A 139 0.21 -18.12 -1.37
CA GLY A 139 0.24 -18.40 -2.81
C GLY A 139 -0.64 -17.50 -3.69
N PHE A 140 -1.31 -16.50 -3.13
CA PHE A 140 -2.10 -15.55 -3.93
C PHE A 140 -1.21 -14.50 -4.59
N SER A 141 -1.59 -14.10 -5.80
CA SER A 141 -0.90 -13.07 -6.58
C SER A 141 -1.10 -11.67 -6.00
N SER A 142 -2.23 -11.45 -5.31
CA SER A 142 -2.58 -10.14 -4.76
C SER A 142 -3.44 -10.21 -3.50
N VAL A 143 -3.50 -9.09 -2.76
CA VAL A 143 -4.41 -8.94 -1.60
C VAL A 143 -5.88 -9.02 -2.01
N SER A 144 -6.26 -8.49 -3.17
CA SER A 144 -7.64 -8.56 -3.66
C SER A 144 -8.08 -10.01 -3.85
N GLU A 145 -7.21 -10.84 -4.42
CA GLU A 145 -7.46 -12.26 -4.62
C GLU A 145 -7.60 -13.01 -3.28
N LEU A 146 -6.69 -12.74 -2.33
CA LEU A 146 -6.78 -13.27 -0.96
C LEU A 146 -8.12 -12.91 -0.29
N LEU A 147 -8.54 -11.65 -0.40
CA LEU A 147 -9.78 -11.16 0.22
C LEU A 147 -11.03 -11.76 -0.44
N GLN A 148 -11.01 -12.00 -1.75
CA GLN A 148 -12.09 -12.67 -2.45
C GLN A 148 -12.21 -14.14 -2.03
N ALA A 149 -11.07 -14.82 -1.83
CA ALA A 149 -11.05 -16.23 -1.47
C ALA A 149 -11.43 -16.50 0.00
N LYS A 150 -11.04 -15.61 0.92
CA LYS A 150 -11.17 -15.83 2.37
C LYS A 150 -12.16 -14.92 3.08
N GLY A 151 -12.78 -13.97 2.39
CA GLY A 151 -13.67 -12.98 2.99
C GLY A 151 -12.92 -11.87 3.76
N PRO A 152 -13.35 -10.59 3.67
CA PRO A 152 -12.70 -9.47 4.36
C PRO A 152 -12.84 -9.50 5.90
N GLU A 153 -13.84 -10.18 6.43
CA GLU A 153 -14.14 -10.31 7.87
C GLU A 153 -13.11 -11.16 8.62
N ASN A 154 -12.48 -12.12 7.95
CA ASN A 154 -11.53 -13.06 8.54
C ASN A 154 -10.13 -12.47 8.78
N PHE A 155 -9.92 -11.20 8.43
CA PHE A 155 -8.65 -10.49 8.62
C PHE A 155 -8.78 -9.28 9.57
N GLY A 156 -9.85 -9.26 10.38
CA GLY A 156 -9.89 -8.47 11.61
C GLY A 156 -8.62 -8.70 12.43
N TYR A 157 -8.12 -7.65 13.08
CA TYR A 157 -6.73 -7.49 13.54
C TYR A 157 -6.26 -8.56 14.57
N GLU A 158 -5.89 -9.77 14.14
CA GLU A 158 -5.13 -10.73 14.95
C GLU A 158 -3.62 -10.50 14.81
N LYS A 159 -3.10 -9.40 15.39
CA LYS A 159 -1.69 -9.36 15.86
C LYS A 159 -1.40 -8.19 16.81
N PHE A 160 -1.80 -8.32 18.07
CA PHE A 160 -1.13 -7.65 19.21
C PHE A 160 -1.02 -8.54 20.46
N ILE A 161 -1.10 -9.87 20.33
CA ILE A 161 -0.83 -10.81 21.43
C ILE A 161 0.19 -11.84 20.97
N LYS A 162 1.45 -11.46 20.71
CA LYS A 162 2.58 -12.43 20.80
C LYS A 162 3.89 -11.84 21.32
N ASP A 163 4.03 -10.52 21.51
CA ASP A 163 5.31 -9.95 21.93
C ASP A 163 5.32 -9.31 23.34
N THR A 164 4.25 -9.47 24.14
CA THR A 164 4.25 -9.04 25.56
C THR A 164 4.09 -10.23 26.49
N GLY A 165 4.96 -11.22 26.32
CA GLY A 165 5.16 -12.29 27.30
C GLY A 165 6.27 -11.95 28.27
N VAL A 166 6.22 -10.82 29.00
CA VAL A 166 7.04 -10.56 30.21
C VAL A 166 6.33 -9.50 31.09
N LEU A 167 5.86 -9.93 32.28
CA LEU A 167 5.54 -9.17 33.53
C LEU A 167 4.40 -8.10 33.42
N SER A 168 3.39 -8.00 34.28
CA SER A 168 3.16 -8.50 35.64
C SER A 168 1.66 -8.59 35.93
N ASN A 169 1.27 -9.65 36.61
CA ASN A 169 0.00 -9.79 37.32
C ASN A 169 -0.08 -8.73 38.44
N LYS A 170 -1.12 -7.87 38.45
CA LYS A 170 -1.70 -7.21 39.64
C LYS A 170 -2.92 -6.32 39.29
N GLN A 171 -4.09 -6.82 39.68
CA GLN A 171 -5.23 -6.14 40.33
C GLN A 171 -5.73 -4.75 39.83
N ALA A 172 -7.01 -4.72 39.43
CA ALA A 172 -8.03 -3.76 39.92
C ALA A 172 -9.41 -4.22 39.39
N LYS A 173 -10.19 -5.00 40.16
CA LYS A 173 -11.27 -4.53 41.06
C LYS A 173 -12.15 -3.40 40.49
N VAL A 174 -13.34 -3.84 40.02
CA VAL A 174 -14.70 -3.35 40.30
C VAL A 174 -14.92 -1.84 40.26
N TRP A 175 -15.77 -1.38 39.33
CA TRP A 175 -16.87 -0.43 39.59
C TRP A 175 -17.99 -0.67 38.56
N PHE A 176 -19.01 -1.46 38.92
CA PHE A 176 -20.35 -1.37 38.32
C PHE A 176 -21.37 -1.34 39.45
N HIS A 177 -21.92 -0.15 39.67
CA HIS A 177 -23.15 0.20 40.38
C HIS A 177 -23.56 1.49 39.64
N PHE A 178 -24.71 1.65 39.00
CA PHE A 178 -26.08 1.42 39.47
C PHE A 178 -27.06 1.28 38.28
N SER A 179 -28.20 0.64 38.58
CA SER A 179 -29.56 0.66 38.00
C SER A 179 -30.01 -0.82 37.88
N SER A 180 -30.92 -1.34 38.71
CA SER A 180 -32.14 -0.75 39.29
C SER A 180 -32.33 -1.04 40.78
#